data_AF-A0A8T7MHS5-F1
#
_entry.id   AF-A0A8T7MHS5-F1
#
_cell.length_a   1.000
_cell.length_b   1.000
_cell.length_c   1.000
_cell.angle_alpha   90.00
_cell.angle_beta   90.00
_cell.angle_gamma   90.00
#
_symmetry.space_group_name_H-M   'P 1'
#
loop_
_entity.id
_entity.type
_entity.pdbx_description
1 polymer ?
#
loop_
_entity_poly.entity_id
_entity_poly.type
_entity_poly.pdbx_seq_one_letter_code
_entity_poly.pdbx_strand_id
1 'polypeptide(L)'
;MSKKNITLIVLAVIAFITVGVVGSLLFNKETKPQAAGSLGQPQSSTATPKGTTVSTTAAPKGTTVSTTAAPKGTTVSTTPASPQSPNQGQKPGVDSNQYTLEQAMSDNAQLSTIAFSGLAFITGSSGADTFMPPGKVADFFGFQYMRDVDTAGYGHNTTFLSRVANNVLYILNDEQKAKLVALAKEQAPLYVNFAYNRFPLMNAFRRNLSGDIPTGSTGLSVQAVSTYTAGLYKTDADLSYNRAVVVGQIITSFTDEQKAYLAKMQFNNYLSWPDVAENDTLKKNLTNDEFVAVMTYASELFSWYKGGLDADVYFCPERHGTYFGGFYMKDYPAMNNPDYFISTATTGDSGQEFLNILNTEQRALITGIIEEQRAALKEIAQIRTTVSTELRKAISGGTIDKTLVYSLIGRYGELDGQMSALYASRFSAVNKTLTEAQRAALVKLRNLSVIPQGAYKFSTQVTMPVIPNTDFMFGVGNLPTNAGQTTAPESFASASEPNQPGNNQGSPNPQGSPKPGNNQGSLNPQGSPRPDNVQGSPKPSNNQGMTNPQGSPKPGNNQPPPRPDNVQGSPKPGN
;
A
#
# COMPACT_ATOMS: atom_id res chain seq x y z
N MET A 1 31.11 21.24 11.32
CA MET A 1 30.28 22.34 11.84
C MET A 1 30.75 22.65 13.26
N SER A 2 31.15 23.90 13.56
CA SER A 2 31.74 24.24 14.87
C SER A 2 30.72 24.06 16.00
N LYS A 3 31.17 23.65 17.20
CA LYS A 3 30.32 23.56 18.42
C LYS A 3 29.53 24.84 18.69
N LYS A 4 30.05 26.01 18.28
CA LYS A 4 29.34 27.30 18.36
C LYS A 4 28.09 27.37 17.50
N ASN A 5 28.05 26.67 16.35
CA ASN A 5 26.90 26.68 15.45
C ASN A 5 25.77 25.80 15.97
N ILE A 6 26.10 24.74 16.71
CA ILE A 6 25.10 23.85 17.34
C ILE A 6 24.42 24.57 18.50
N THR A 7 25.16 25.32 19.33
CA THR A 7 24.58 26.11 20.42
C THR A 7 23.64 27.22 19.91
N LEU A 8 23.98 27.85 18.79
CA LEU A 8 23.14 28.91 18.20
C LEU A 8 21.82 28.36 17.64
N ILE A 9 21.85 27.17 17.03
CA ILE A 9 20.66 26.49 16.50
C ILE A 9 19.75 26.02 17.65
N VAL A 10 20.32 25.45 18.71
CA VAL A 10 19.55 25.03 19.89
C VAL A 10 18.87 26.22 20.59
N LEU A 11 19.56 27.36 20.70
CA LEU A 11 18.97 28.58 21.26
C LEU A 11 17.87 29.18 20.37
N ALA A 12 18.00 29.12 19.05
CA ALA A 12 16.96 29.57 18.12
C ALA A 12 15.69 28.69 18.19
N VAL A 13 15.85 27.37 18.35
CA VAL A 13 14.73 26.43 18.50
C VAL A 13 13.99 26.63 19.83
N ILE A 14 14.73 26.86 20.93
CA ILE A 14 14.13 27.15 22.25
C ILE A 14 13.39 28.50 22.23
N ALA A 15 13.93 29.53 21.55
CA ALA A 15 13.27 30.82 21.42
C ALA A 15 11.95 30.72 20.63
N PHE A 16 11.89 29.92 19.56
CA PHE A 16 10.67 29.70 18.79
C PHE A 16 9.58 28.96 19.58
N ILE A 17 9.95 28.00 20.42
CA ILE A 17 9.00 27.27 21.28
C ILE A 17 8.42 28.18 22.38
N THR A 18 9.23 29.09 22.93
CA THR A 18 8.80 29.96 24.03
C THR A 18 7.82 31.05 23.57
N VAL A 19 7.98 31.58 22.35
CA VAL A 19 7.07 32.60 21.77
C VAL A 19 5.71 31.99 21.38
N GLY A 20 5.68 30.72 20.93
CA GLY A 20 4.43 30.03 20.60
C GLY A 20 3.52 29.73 21.80
N VAL A 21 4.10 29.50 22.98
CA VAL A 21 3.35 29.16 24.19
C VAL A 21 2.75 30.40 24.86
N VAL A 22 3.40 31.56 24.78
CA VAL A 22 2.87 32.81 25.39
C VAL A 22 1.75 33.44 24.54
N GLY A 23 1.74 33.23 23.22
CA GLY A 23 0.69 33.74 22.33
C GLY A 23 -0.69 33.09 22.54
N SER A 24 -0.75 31.88 23.10
CA SER A 24 -2.00 31.13 23.29
C SER A 24 -2.71 31.41 24.61
N LEU A 25 -2.13 32.22 25.51
CA LEU A 25 -2.67 32.49 26.85
C LEU A 25 -3.37 33.86 27.00
N LEU A 26 -3.50 34.66 25.92
CA LEU A 26 -4.02 36.03 25.99
C LEU A 26 -5.35 36.31 25.27
N PHE A 27 -6.05 35.30 24.74
CA PHE A 27 -7.39 35.47 24.15
C PHE A 27 -8.41 34.51 24.75
N ASN A 28 -8.87 34.81 25.95
CA ASN A 28 -10.24 34.50 26.34
C ASN A 28 -10.65 35.37 27.53
N LYS A 29 -11.38 36.46 27.26
CA LYS A 29 -12.12 37.19 28.29
C LYS A 29 -13.57 37.26 27.87
N GLU A 30 -14.39 36.75 28.78
CA GLU A 30 -15.82 36.48 28.71
C GLU A 30 -16.67 37.68 28.27
N THR A 31 -17.71 37.43 27.48
CA THR A 31 -18.94 38.24 27.49
C THR A 31 -20.17 37.33 27.63
N LYS A 32 -20.98 37.67 28.63
CA LYS A 32 -22.22 37.02 29.08
C LYS A 32 -23.39 37.41 28.16
N PRO A 33 -24.37 36.53 27.85
CA PRO A 33 -25.55 36.94 27.11
C PRO A 33 -26.69 37.37 28.05
N GLN A 34 -27.32 38.51 27.73
CA GLN A 34 -28.61 38.93 28.26
C GLN A 34 -29.72 38.59 27.27
N ALA A 35 -30.86 38.15 27.81
CA ALA A 35 -32.06 37.76 27.10
C ALA A 35 -33.02 38.93 26.87
N ALA A 36 -33.69 38.92 25.71
CA ALA A 36 -35.00 39.50 25.33
C ALA A 36 -34.96 39.68 23.80
N GLY A 37 -35.96 39.45 22.95
CA GLY A 37 -37.37 39.13 23.09
C GLY A 37 -38.03 39.53 21.75
N SER A 38 -38.78 38.59 21.16
CA SER A 38 -40.02 38.76 20.38
C SER A 38 -40.16 39.72 19.18
N LEU A 39 -40.77 39.16 18.11
CA LEU A 39 -41.69 39.73 17.10
C LEU A 39 -41.14 40.38 15.82
N GLY A 40 -41.64 39.85 14.69
CA GLY A 40 -41.97 40.66 13.50
C GLY A 40 -41.38 40.22 12.15
N GLN A 41 -42.04 39.28 11.46
CA GLN A 41 -42.22 39.34 10.00
C GLN A 41 -43.66 39.86 9.73
N PRO A 42 -44.06 40.28 8.50
CA PRO A 42 -43.38 40.16 7.19
C PRO A 42 -43.39 41.47 6.35
N GLN A 43 -42.67 41.52 5.22
CA GLN A 43 -43.26 41.89 3.92
C GLN A 43 -42.29 41.80 2.73
N SER A 44 -42.90 41.42 1.62
CA SER A 44 -42.38 41.27 0.26
C SER A 44 -42.10 42.61 -0.42
N SER A 45 -41.10 42.69 -1.30
CA SER A 45 -41.25 43.41 -2.57
C SER A 45 -40.21 42.97 -3.60
N THR A 46 -40.75 42.50 -4.72
CA THR A 46 -40.18 42.35 -6.06
C THR A 46 -39.57 43.65 -6.62
N ALA A 47 -38.42 43.56 -7.31
CA ALA A 47 -38.10 44.43 -8.44
C ALA A 47 -36.93 43.87 -9.29
N THR A 48 -37.23 43.51 -10.52
CA THR A 48 -36.30 43.35 -11.65
C THR A 48 -35.91 44.74 -12.19
N PRO A 49 -34.74 44.91 -12.82
CA PRO A 49 -34.80 45.41 -14.21
C PRO A 49 -33.81 44.78 -15.20
N LYS A 50 -34.35 44.66 -16.42
CA LYS A 50 -33.78 44.56 -17.77
C LYS A 50 -32.33 45.07 -17.97
N GLY A 51 -31.51 44.20 -18.55
CA GLY A 51 -31.09 44.26 -19.96
C GLY A 51 -30.26 45.46 -20.45
N THR A 52 -28.99 45.19 -20.81
CA THR A 52 -28.25 45.99 -21.79
C THR A 52 -27.43 45.07 -22.70
N THR A 53 -27.77 45.07 -23.98
CA THR A 53 -27.00 44.55 -25.12
C THR A 53 -25.76 45.39 -25.37
N VAL A 54 -24.60 44.76 -25.62
CA VAL A 54 -23.50 45.36 -26.38
C VAL A 54 -23.01 44.37 -27.43
N SER A 55 -23.09 44.82 -28.68
CA SER A 55 -22.54 44.22 -29.89
C SER A 55 -21.11 44.74 -30.08
N THR A 56 -20.15 43.87 -30.38
CA THR A 56 -18.94 44.25 -31.13
C THR A 56 -18.54 43.15 -32.11
N THR A 57 -18.52 43.56 -33.37
CA THR A 57 -18.00 42.91 -34.57
C THR A 57 -16.47 42.85 -34.54
N ALA A 58 -15.86 41.76 -35.02
CA ALA A 58 -14.82 41.76 -36.07
C ALA A 58 -14.05 40.42 -36.11
N ALA A 59 -14.12 39.77 -37.28
CA ALA A 59 -13.24 38.68 -37.70
C ALA A 59 -11.84 39.20 -38.10
N PRO A 60 -10.87 38.27 -38.27
CA PRO A 60 -10.33 38.15 -39.63
C PRO A 60 -10.18 36.71 -40.15
N LYS A 61 -10.32 36.62 -41.48
CA LYS A 61 -9.87 35.59 -42.45
C LYS A 61 -8.45 35.09 -42.09
N GLY A 62 -8.02 33.85 -42.30
CA GLY A 62 -8.47 32.75 -43.15
C GLY A 62 -7.23 32.24 -43.91
N THR A 63 -6.90 30.94 -43.81
CA THR A 63 -6.05 30.26 -44.80
C THR A 63 -6.38 28.77 -44.83
N THR A 64 -6.83 28.32 -46.00
CA THR A 64 -6.95 26.93 -46.44
C THR A 64 -5.56 26.33 -46.73
N VAL A 65 -5.43 24.99 -46.68
CA VAL A 65 -4.81 24.14 -47.73
C VAL A 65 -4.85 22.65 -47.34
N SER A 66 -5.52 21.90 -48.22
CA SER A 66 -5.23 20.57 -48.80
C SER A 66 -5.00 19.31 -47.96
N THR A 67 -5.90 18.36 -48.24
CA THR A 67 -5.81 16.89 -48.21
C THR A 67 -4.59 16.31 -48.94
N THR A 68 -3.99 15.20 -48.45
CA THR A 68 -3.84 13.91 -49.19
C THR A 68 -3.32 12.76 -48.30
N ALA A 69 -3.81 11.55 -48.61
CA ALA A 69 -3.15 10.23 -48.60
C ALA A 69 -3.04 9.40 -47.29
N ALA A 70 -3.74 8.26 -47.34
CA ALA A 70 -3.58 7.05 -46.54
C ALA A 70 -2.37 6.20 -46.98
N PRO A 71 -2.01 5.18 -46.17
CA PRO A 71 -1.80 3.86 -46.77
C PRO A 71 -2.50 2.70 -46.03
N LYS A 72 -2.92 1.74 -46.86
CA LYS A 72 -3.25 0.32 -46.63
C LYS A 72 -2.20 -0.33 -45.70
N GLY A 73 -2.47 -1.29 -44.82
CA GLY A 73 -3.44 -2.37 -44.82
C GLY A 73 -2.64 -3.65 -44.59
N THR A 74 -2.74 -4.27 -43.40
CA THR A 74 -2.14 -5.59 -43.14
C THR A 74 -3.09 -6.43 -42.31
N THR A 75 -3.33 -7.63 -42.83
CA THR A 75 -4.21 -8.71 -42.38
C THR A 75 -3.94 -9.20 -40.96
N VAL A 76 -5.00 -9.31 -40.15
CA VAL A 76 -5.01 -9.97 -38.84
C VAL A 76 -5.43 -11.43 -39.04
N SER A 77 -4.51 -12.36 -38.75
CA SER A 77 -4.79 -13.79 -38.66
C SER A 77 -5.15 -14.14 -37.21
N THR A 78 -6.29 -14.78 -37.01
CA THR A 78 -6.83 -15.19 -35.71
C THR A 78 -6.58 -16.68 -35.48
N THR A 79 -5.69 -17.03 -34.53
CA THR A 79 -5.74 -18.31 -33.82
C THR A 79 -5.11 -18.14 -32.42
N PRO A 80 -5.71 -18.63 -31.32
CA PRO A 80 -5.23 -18.38 -29.96
C PRO A 80 -4.14 -19.39 -29.56
N ALA A 81 -2.96 -18.89 -29.20
CA ALA A 81 -1.90 -19.68 -28.57
C ALA A 81 -1.89 -19.44 -27.06
N SER A 82 -1.69 -20.52 -26.29
CA SER A 82 -1.59 -20.54 -24.83
C SER A 82 -0.43 -19.65 -24.31
N PRO A 83 -0.54 -19.05 -23.11
CA PRO A 83 0.50 -18.16 -22.62
C PRO A 83 1.72 -18.95 -22.13
N GLN A 84 2.81 -18.90 -22.89
CA GLN A 84 4.16 -19.13 -22.39
C GLN A 84 4.67 -17.84 -21.74
N SER A 85 5.24 -17.95 -20.54
CA SER A 85 5.86 -16.86 -19.78
C SER A 85 6.86 -16.06 -20.63
N PRO A 86 6.76 -14.71 -20.69
CA PRO A 86 7.78 -13.92 -21.33
C PRO A 86 9.02 -13.89 -20.47
N ASN A 87 10.08 -14.50 -20.99
CA ASN A 87 11.45 -14.33 -20.58
C ASN A 87 11.78 -12.81 -20.58
N GLN A 88 12.05 -12.24 -19.41
CA GLN A 88 12.42 -10.83 -19.26
C GLN A 88 13.79 -10.60 -19.90
N GLY A 89 13.80 -10.09 -21.13
CA GLY A 89 15.01 -9.59 -21.77
C GLY A 89 15.54 -8.37 -21.02
N GLN A 90 16.68 -8.53 -20.37
CA GLN A 90 17.47 -7.42 -19.83
C GLN A 90 17.82 -6.45 -20.96
N LYS A 91 17.29 -5.22 -20.89
CA LYS A 91 17.84 -4.09 -21.65
C LYS A 91 19.22 -3.75 -21.07
N PRO A 92 20.27 -3.57 -21.89
CA PRO A 92 21.56 -3.09 -21.40
C PRO A 92 21.50 -1.59 -21.13
N GLY A 93 21.92 -1.15 -19.94
CA GLY A 93 22.31 0.25 -19.68
C GLY A 93 21.33 1.16 -18.95
N VAL A 94 20.56 0.67 -17.98
CA VAL A 94 19.95 1.53 -16.95
C VAL A 94 20.71 1.26 -15.66
N ASP A 95 21.40 2.27 -15.12
CA ASP A 95 22.03 2.20 -13.80
C ASP A 95 21.03 1.58 -12.82
N SER A 96 21.48 0.61 -12.03
CA SER A 96 20.66 -0.11 -11.05
C SER A 96 19.68 0.86 -10.36
N ASN A 97 18.37 0.69 -10.60
CA ASN A 97 17.31 1.48 -9.97
C ASN A 97 17.55 1.50 -8.45
N GLN A 98 18.18 2.56 -7.94
CA GLN A 98 18.39 2.70 -6.52
C GLN A 98 17.05 3.12 -5.93
N TYR A 99 16.40 2.21 -5.23
CA TYR A 99 15.29 2.57 -4.35
C TYR A 99 15.86 3.50 -3.29
N THR A 100 15.50 4.78 -3.34
CA THR A 100 15.90 5.79 -2.36
C THR A 100 14.71 6.64 -1.98
N LEU A 101 14.84 7.37 -0.87
CA LEU A 101 13.82 8.31 -0.44
C LEU A 101 13.63 9.43 -1.47
N GLU A 102 14.71 9.92 -2.07
CA GLU A 102 14.68 10.95 -3.12
C GLU A 102 13.93 10.45 -4.37
N GLN A 103 14.20 9.20 -4.78
CA GLN A 103 13.50 8.58 -5.90
C GLN A 103 12.01 8.41 -5.60
N ALA A 104 11.66 7.94 -4.40
CA ALA A 104 10.27 7.77 -3.98
C ALA A 104 9.52 9.11 -3.92
N MET A 105 10.20 10.20 -3.57
CA MET A 105 9.65 11.56 -3.52
C MET A 105 9.70 12.31 -4.85
N SER A 106 10.31 11.73 -5.89
CA SER A 106 10.42 12.39 -7.19
C SER A 106 9.05 12.62 -7.82
N ASP A 107 8.95 13.69 -8.61
CA ASP A 107 7.70 14.09 -9.28
C ASP A 107 7.11 12.94 -10.12
N ASN A 108 7.96 12.17 -10.81
CA ASN A 108 7.51 11.05 -11.64
C ASN A 108 6.97 9.88 -10.80
N ALA A 109 7.65 9.51 -9.71
CA ALA A 109 7.20 8.42 -8.82
C ALA A 109 5.88 8.77 -8.14
N GLN A 110 5.76 10.02 -7.66
CA GLN A 110 4.54 10.53 -7.04
C GLN A 110 3.40 10.64 -8.07
N LEU A 111 3.66 11.21 -9.25
CA LEU A 111 2.62 11.38 -10.28
C LEU A 111 2.06 10.04 -10.75
N SER A 112 2.92 9.08 -11.04
CA SER A 112 2.51 7.74 -11.46
C SER A 112 1.58 7.09 -10.43
N THR A 113 1.93 7.21 -9.16
CA THR A 113 1.19 6.64 -8.04
C THR A 113 -0.15 7.32 -7.79
N ILE A 114 -0.17 8.66 -7.84
CA ILE A 114 -1.40 9.45 -7.66
C ILE A 114 -2.34 9.20 -8.83
N ALA A 115 -1.83 9.16 -10.05
CA ALA A 115 -2.59 8.82 -11.26
C ALA A 115 -3.19 7.41 -11.18
N PHE A 116 -2.39 6.43 -10.74
CA PHE A 116 -2.85 5.06 -10.50
C PHE A 116 -3.99 4.99 -9.46
N SER A 117 -3.85 5.74 -8.37
CA SER A 117 -4.88 5.85 -7.35
C SER A 117 -6.14 6.54 -7.87
N GLY A 118 -6.00 7.56 -8.74
CA GLY A 118 -7.11 8.20 -9.43
C GLY A 118 -7.88 7.24 -10.33
N LEU A 119 -7.17 6.43 -11.12
CA LEU A 119 -7.77 5.35 -11.93
C LEU A 119 -8.57 4.39 -11.04
N ALA A 120 -7.94 3.86 -9.98
CA ALA A 120 -8.57 2.90 -9.08
C ALA A 120 -9.81 3.49 -8.38
N PHE A 121 -9.74 4.75 -7.94
CA PHE A 121 -10.83 5.40 -7.24
C PHE A 121 -12.01 5.71 -8.16
N ILE A 122 -11.76 6.29 -9.33
CA ILE A 122 -12.81 6.68 -10.29
C ILE A 122 -13.54 5.45 -10.83
N THR A 123 -12.83 4.33 -11.04
CA THR A 123 -13.40 3.11 -11.65
C THR A 123 -13.80 2.03 -10.64
N GLY A 124 -13.40 2.19 -9.37
CA GLY A 124 -13.65 1.24 -8.30
C GLY A 124 -14.92 1.52 -7.48
N SER A 125 -15.06 0.82 -6.36
CA SER A 125 -16.18 0.93 -5.43
C SER A 125 -15.72 1.28 -4.01
N SER A 126 -16.67 1.68 -3.14
CA SER A 126 -16.39 1.89 -1.71
C SER A 126 -15.76 0.67 -1.05
N GLY A 127 -16.13 -0.55 -1.47
CA GLY A 127 -15.52 -1.77 -0.98
C GLY A 127 -14.05 -1.90 -1.36
N ALA A 128 -13.70 -1.58 -2.62
CA ALA A 128 -12.32 -1.63 -3.08
C ALA A 128 -11.42 -0.64 -2.32
N ASP A 129 -11.93 0.54 -1.97
CA ASP A 129 -11.17 1.55 -1.22
C ASP A 129 -10.75 1.06 0.18
N THR A 130 -11.57 0.21 0.79
CA THR A 130 -11.34 -0.30 2.16
C THR A 130 -10.19 -1.30 2.23
N PHE A 131 -9.84 -1.94 1.10
CA PHE A 131 -8.76 -2.90 1.05
C PHE A 131 -7.42 -2.25 1.37
N MET A 132 -6.69 -2.86 2.29
CA MET A 132 -5.33 -2.47 2.64
C MET A 132 -4.55 -3.72 3.07
N PRO A 133 -3.41 -4.03 2.47
CA PRO A 133 -2.60 -5.17 2.90
C PRO A 133 -2.20 -5.03 4.38
N PRO A 134 -2.10 -6.16 5.11
CA PRO A 134 -1.46 -6.17 6.43
C PRO A 134 -0.04 -5.59 6.37
N GLY A 135 0.43 -5.03 7.49
CA GLY A 135 1.77 -4.41 7.58
C GLY A 135 1.88 -3.01 7.00
N LYS A 136 0.78 -2.40 6.54
CA LYS A 136 0.75 -0.99 6.09
C LYS A 136 0.53 0.02 7.21
N VAL A 137 0.70 -0.36 8.47
CA VAL A 137 0.57 0.54 9.64
C VAL A 137 1.81 0.38 10.50
N ALA A 138 2.30 1.48 11.09
CA ALA A 138 3.55 1.51 11.84
C ALA A 138 4.79 1.08 11.01
N ASP A 139 4.93 1.66 9.83
CA ASP A 139 5.95 1.32 8.84
C ASP A 139 7.22 2.17 9.04
N PHE A 140 7.99 1.82 10.08
CA PHE A 140 9.26 2.48 10.47
C PHE A 140 10.40 1.46 10.69
N PHE A 141 10.25 0.25 10.16
CA PHE A 141 11.10 -0.91 10.47
C PHE A 141 11.80 -1.50 9.24
N GLY A 142 11.85 -0.76 8.13
CA GLY A 142 12.67 -1.09 6.96
C GLY A 142 12.17 -2.24 6.09
N PHE A 143 11.03 -2.86 6.42
CA PHE A 143 10.50 -4.00 5.68
C PHE A 143 10.15 -3.65 4.24
N GLN A 144 9.50 -2.49 4.02
CA GLN A 144 9.16 -2.04 2.67
C GLN A 144 10.42 -1.86 1.81
N TYR A 145 11.49 -1.28 2.36
CA TYR A 145 12.76 -1.13 1.66
C TYR A 145 13.38 -2.47 1.33
N MET A 146 13.50 -3.36 2.33
CA MET A 146 14.05 -4.71 2.18
C MET A 146 13.39 -5.48 1.04
N ARG A 147 12.06 -5.33 0.92
CA ARG A 147 11.25 -5.92 -0.13
C ARG A 147 11.60 -5.38 -1.51
N ASP A 148 11.67 -4.06 -1.65
CA ASP A 148 11.86 -3.42 -2.94
C ASP A 148 13.29 -3.61 -3.47
N VAL A 149 14.29 -3.74 -2.59
CA VAL A 149 15.69 -3.97 -2.99
C VAL A 149 16.05 -5.45 -3.16
N ASP A 150 15.10 -6.38 -3.03
CA ASP A 150 15.39 -7.82 -3.12
C ASP A 150 15.97 -8.20 -4.50
N THR A 151 17.23 -8.60 -4.49
CA THR A 151 18.01 -8.96 -5.69
C THR A 151 17.59 -10.30 -6.29
N ALA A 152 16.86 -11.12 -5.53
CA ALA A 152 16.31 -12.38 -6.01
C ALA A 152 14.99 -12.21 -6.77
N GLY A 153 14.36 -11.03 -6.74
CA GLY A 153 13.09 -10.74 -7.42
C GLY A 153 11.84 -11.28 -6.72
N TYR A 154 11.96 -11.79 -5.49
CA TYR A 154 10.85 -12.31 -4.68
C TYR A 154 10.21 -11.27 -3.78
N GLY A 155 10.76 -10.05 -3.68
CA GLY A 155 10.17 -8.96 -2.89
C GLY A 155 8.66 -8.81 -3.06
N HIS A 156 8.18 -8.85 -4.30
CA HIS A 156 6.75 -8.71 -4.61
C HIS A 156 5.99 -10.04 -4.79
N ASN A 157 6.55 -11.13 -4.28
CA ASN A 157 5.90 -12.44 -4.17
C ASN A 157 5.25 -12.60 -2.79
N THR A 158 4.15 -13.34 -2.73
CA THR A 158 3.35 -13.55 -1.51
C THR A 158 4.07 -14.36 -0.42
N THR A 159 5.14 -15.10 -0.76
CA THR A 159 5.93 -15.88 0.21
C THR A 159 7.04 -15.09 0.90
N PHE A 160 7.37 -13.88 0.43
CA PHE A 160 8.51 -13.09 0.93
C PHE A 160 8.42 -12.84 2.43
N LEU A 161 7.27 -12.33 2.89
CA LEU A 161 6.98 -12.07 4.31
C LEU A 161 7.06 -13.36 5.14
N SER A 162 6.38 -14.41 4.69
CA SER A 162 6.33 -15.68 5.42
C SER A 162 7.71 -16.31 5.58
N ARG A 163 8.56 -16.27 4.54
CA ARG A 163 9.90 -16.86 4.59
C ARG A 163 10.78 -16.17 5.63
N VAL A 164 10.82 -14.84 5.65
CA VAL A 164 11.62 -14.13 6.66
C VAL A 164 11.04 -14.29 8.07
N ALA A 165 9.72 -14.21 8.23
CA ALA A 165 9.06 -14.35 9.52
C ALA A 165 9.27 -15.75 10.12
N ASN A 166 9.11 -16.81 9.33
CA ASN A 166 9.33 -18.19 9.77
C ASN A 166 10.77 -18.42 10.24
N ASN A 167 11.76 -17.85 9.54
CA ASN A 167 13.16 -17.92 9.95
C ASN A 167 13.42 -17.25 11.30
N VAL A 168 12.82 -16.07 11.52
CA VAL A 168 12.92 -15.39 12.82
C VAL A 168 12.25 -16.24 13.91
N LEU A 169 11.01 -16.66 13.72
CA LEU A 169 10.27 -17.44 14.71
C LEU A 169 10.94 -18.79 15.04
N TYR A 170 11.62 -19.39 14.06
CA TYR A 170 12.38 -20.62 14.24
C TYR A 170 13.56 -20.45 15.20
N ILE A 171 14.29 -19.33 15.09
CA ILE A 171 15.52 -19.11 15.87
C ILE A 171 15.28 -18.42 17.22
N LEU A 172 14.13 -17.76 17.41
CA LEU A 172 13.75 -17.20 18.71
C LEU A 172 13.53 -18.30 19.75
N ASN A 173 13.85 -18.02 21.01
CA ASN A 173 13.49 -18.87 22.14
C ASN A 173 12.02 -18.61 22.56
N ASP A 174 11.52 -19.40 23.52
CA ASP A 174 10.11 -19.32 23.92
C ASP A 174 9.76 -18.01 24.64
N GLU A 175 10.70 -17.42 25.39
CA GLU A 175 10.48 -16.11 26.04
C GLU A 175 10.35 -14.99 25.00
N GLN A 176 11.22 -14.98 23.98
CA GLN A 176 11.18 -14.01 22.89
C GLN A 176 9.91 -14.18 22.04
N LYS A 177 9.50 -15.41 21.73
CA LYS A 177 8.22 -15.67 21.05
C LYS A 177 7.03 -15.20 21.90
N ALA A 178 7.06 -15.46 23.21
CA ALA A 178 6.00 -15.03 24.12
C ALA A 178 5.85 -13.50 24.15
N LYS A 179 6.95 -12.74 24.03
CA LYS A 179 6.91 -11.28 23.89
C LYS A 179 6.19 -10.82 22.61
N LEU A 180 6.48 -11.45 21.47
CA LEU A 180 5.77 -11.15 20.20
C LEU A 180 4.28 -11.49 20.29
N VAL A 181 3.94 -12.63 20.91
CA VAL A 181 2.55 -13.05 21.11
C VAL A 181 1.80 -12.08 22.03
N ALA A 182 2.42 -11.67 23.14
CA ALA A 182 1.82 -10.71 24.06
C ALA A 182 1.53 -9.36 23.35
N LEU A 183 2.51 -8.87 22.57
CA LEU A 183 2.32 -7.66 21.76
C LEU A 183 1.19 -7.83 20.73
N ALA A 184 1.10 -8.99 20.07
CA ALA A 184 0.05 -9.26 19.09
C ALA A 184 -1.35 -9.22 19.71
N LYS A 185 -1.51 -9.80 20.91
CA LYS A 185 -2.78 -9.75 21.65
C LYS A 185 -3.17 -8.33 22.05
N GLU A 186 -2.20 -7.50 22.40
CA GLU A 186 -2.42 -6.08 22.72
C GLU A 186 -2.81 -5.28 21.47
N GLN A 187 -2.12 -5.50 20.35
CA GLN A 187 -2.25 -4.67 19.15
C GLN A 187 -3.33 -5.14 18.16
N ALA A 188 -3.76 -6.41 18.19
CA ALA A 188 -4.81 -6.91 17.30
C ALA A 188 -6.10 -6.04 17.36
N PRO A 189 -6.65 -5.70 18.54
CA PRO A 189 -7.79 -4.77 18.63
C PRO A 189 -7.49 -3.36 18.08
N LEU A 190 -6.25 -2.88 18.19
CA LEU A 190 -5.83 -1.58 17.65
C LEU A 190 -5.86 -1.58 16.12
N TYR A 191 -5.40 -2.66 15.48
CA TYR A 191 -5.50 -2.81 14.03
C TYR A 191 -6.96 -2.84 13.56
N VAL A 192 -7.83 -3.57 14.26
CA VAL A 192 -9.28 -3.62 13.96
C VAL A 192 -9.87 -2.22 14.03
N ASN A 193 -9.59 -1.47 15.10
CA ASN A 193 -10.05 -0.09 15.26
C ASN A 193 -9.48 0.82 14.17
N PHE A 194 -8.20 0.70 13.83
CA PHE A 194 -7.59 1.48 12.75
C PHE A 194 -8.29 1.24 11.42
N ALA A 195 -8.52 -0.04 11.07
CA ALA A 195 -9.23 -0.41 9.84
C ALA A 195 -10.63 0.20 9.79
N TYR A 196 -11.40 0.13 10.88
CA TYR A 196 -12.73 0.72 10.97
C TYR A 196 -12.71 2.25 10.86
N ASN A 197 -11.77 2.93 11.54
CA ASN A 197 -11.70 4.39 11.53
C ASN A 197 -11.32 4.99 10.17
N ARG A 198 -10.84 4.20 9.22
CA ARG A 198 -10.66 4.63 7.82
C ARG A 198 -11.99 4.80 7.08
N PHE A 199 -13.06 4.09 7.47
CA PHE A 199 -14.33 4.08 6.75
C PHE A 199 -14.97 5.47 6.61
N PRO A 200 -15.02 6.31 7.66
CA PRO A 200 -15.49 7.69 7.54
C PRO A 200 -14.75 8.52 6.48
N LEU A 201 -13.42 8.39 6.38
CA LEU A 201 -12.62 9.09 5.36
C LEU A 201 -13.01 8.64 3.95
N MET A 202 -13.02 7.32 3.72
CA MET A 202 -13.35 6.74 2.42
C MET A 202 -14.79 7.06 2.00
N ASN A 203 -15.72 7.05 2.96
CA ASN A 203 -17.10 7.46 2.73
C ASN A 203 -17.19 8.93 2.32
N ALA A 204 -16.55 9.84 3.04
CA ALA A 204 -16.53 11.26 2.67
C ALA A 204 -15.88 11.48 1.28
N PHE A 205 -14.81 10.76 0.96
CA PHE A 205 -14.18 10.86 -0.36
C PHE A 205 -15.12 10.37 -1.48
N ARG A 206 -15.84 9.25 -1.27
CA ARG A 206 -16.83 8.74 -2.24
C ARG A 206 -18.05 9.65 -2.40
N ARG A 207 -18.53 10.25 -1.30
CA ARG A 207 -19.55 11.30 -1.32
C ARG A 207 -19.08 12.50 -2.15
N ASN A 208 -17.84 12.93 -1.95
CA ASN A 208 -17.25 14.00 -2.76
C ASN A 208 -17.11 13.61 -4.25
N LEU A 209 -16.73 12.36 -4.56
CA LEU A 209 -16.63 11.84 -5.93
C LEU A 209 -17.98 11.82 -6.67
N SER A 210 -19.04 11.44 -5.96
CA SER A 210 -20.41 11.31 -6.49
C SER A 210 -21.22 12.61 -6.47
N GLY A 211 -20.73 13.63 -5.77
CA GLY A 211 -21.45 14.90 -5.59
C GLY A 211 -22.50 14.87 -4.49
N ASP A 212 -22.56 13.80 -3.69
CA ASP A 212 -23.44 13.67 -2.52
C ASP A 212 -22.87 14.41 -1.30
N ILE A 213 -22.78 15.75 -1.42
CA ILE A 213 -22.25 16.62 -0.37
C ILE A 213 -23.39 17.26 0.44
N PRO A 214 -23.19 17.53 1.74
CA PRO A 214 -24.23 18.13 2.58
C PRO A 214 -24.65 19.52 2.10
N THR A 215 -25.92 19.87 2.30
CA THR A 215 -26.43 21.24 2.07
C THR A 215 -25.60 22.26 2.85
N GLY A 216 -25.18 23.34 2.18
CA GLY A 216 -24.35 24.38 2.77
C GLY A 216 -22.85 24.12 2.71
N SER A 217 -22.42 22.94 2.24
CA SER A 217 -21.01 22.66 1.97
C SER A 217 -20.56 23.18 0.59
N THR A 218 -19.28 23.52 0.48
CA THR A 218 -18.58 23.81 -0.79
C THR A 218 -17.67 22.67 -1.25
N GLY A 219 -17.59 21.58 -0.50
CA GLY A 219 -16.69 20.45 -0.74
C GLY A 219 -16.03 19.94 0.55
N LEU A 220 -15.02 19.08 0.41
CA LEU A 220 -14.27 18.57 1.56
C LEU A 220 -13.58 19.71 2.31
N SER A 221 -13.71 19.70 3.63
CA SER A 221 -12.94 20.54 4.55
C SER A 221 -11.59 19.88 4.78
N VAL A 222 -10.54 20.43 4.17
CA VAL A 222 -9.15 19.97 4.37
C VAL A 222 -8.80 19.93 5.86
N GLN A 223 -9.19 20.95 6.62
CA GLN A 223 -8.95 21.00 8.06
C GLN A 223 -9.61 19.83 8.80
N ALA A 224 -10.88 19.53 8.52
CA ALA A 224 -11.60 18.44 9.20
C ALA A 224 -11.00 17.07 8.86
N VAL A 225 -10.62 16.86 7.60
CA VAL A 225 -9.96 15.62 7.15
C VAL A 225 -8.58 15.47 7.79
N SER A 226 -7.77 16.53 7.81
CA SER A 226 -6.46 16.56 8.47
C SER A 226 -6.56 16.28 9.97
N THR A 227 -7.47 16.93 10.69
CA THR A 227 -7.65 16.69 12.14
C THR A 227 -8.14 15.26 12.42
N TYR A 228 -9.06 14.74 11.62
CA TYR A 228 -9.52 13.36 11.77
C TYR A 228 -8.38 12.35 11.53
N THR A 229 -7.56 12.58 10.50
CA THR A 229 -6.43 11.69 10.15
C THR A 229 -5.30 11.79 11.18
N ALA A 230 -5.03 12.96 11.75
CA ALA A 230 -4.13 13.11 12.90
C ALA A 230 -4.61 12.29 14.11
N GLY A 231 -5.93 12.26 14.34
CA GLY A 231 -6.57 11.39 15.32
C GLY A 231 -6.34 9.91 15.04
N LEU A 232 -6.56 9.46 13.79
CA LEU A 232 -6.31 8.08 13.34
C LEU A 232 -4.86 7.64 13.58
N TYR A 233 -3.90 8.53 13.33
CA TYR A 233 -2.47 8.24 13.47
C TYR A 233 -1.98 8.13 14.92
N LYS A 234 -2.80 8.47 15.93
CA LYS A 234 -2.48 8.14 17.33
C LYS A 234 -2.33 6.63 17.52
N THR A 235 -3.20 5.85 16.86
CA THR A 235 -3.09 4.39 16.85
C THR A 235 -1.83 3.92 16.12
N ASP A 236 -1.43 4.56 15.01
CA ASP A 236 -0.15 4.25 14.35
C ASP A 236 1.05 4.53 15.28
N ALA A 237 0.98 5.59 16.10
CA ALA A 237 1.98 5.90 17.12
C ALA A 237 2.05 4.85 18.24
N ASP A 238 0.90 4.40 18.76
CA ASP A 238 0.84 3.30 19.73
C ASP A 238 1.46 2.03 19.17
N LEU A 239 1.08 1.66 17.93
CA LEU A 239 1.58 0.48 17.24
C LEU A 239 3.11 0.56 17.06
N SER A 240 3.62 1.69 16.55
CA SER A 240 5.04 1.93 16.28
C SER A 240 5.89 1.91 17.55
N TYR A 241 5.48 2.65 18.58
CA TYR A 241 6.23 2.76 19.83
C TYR A 241 6.30 1.42 20.57
N ASN A 242 5.16 0.77 20.81
CA ASN A 242 5.14 -0.49 21.56
C ASN A 242 5.88 -1.60 20.80
N ARG A 243 5.79 -1.61 19.47
CA ARG A 243 6.57 -2.55 18.64
C ARG A 243 8.06 -2.31 18.78
N ALA A 244 8.54 -1.07 18.67
CA ALA A 244 9.96 -0.75 18.84
C ALA A 244 10.48 -1.16 20.23
N VAL A 245 9.72 -0.93 21.29
CA VAL A 245 10.07 -1.34 22.65
C VAL A 245 10.22 -2.86 22.75
N VAL A 246 9.21 -3.63 22.33
CA VAL A 246 9.22 -5.09 22.46
C VAL A 246 10.27 -5.73 21.55
N VAL A 247 10.33 -5.32 20.28
CA VAL A 247 11.30 -5.85 19.31
C VAL A 247 12.73 -5.46 19.71
N GLY A 248 12.96 -4.25 20.23
CA GLY A 248 14.26 -3.82 20.75
C GLY A 248 14.72 -4.67 21.94
N GLN A 249 13.81 -5.02 22.86
CA GLN A 249 14.12 -5.96 23.95
C GLN A 249 14.50 -7.36 23.43
N ILE A 250 13.82 -7.86 22.39
CA ILE A 250 14.16 -9.14 21.80
C ILE A 250 15.56 -9.08 21.16
N ILE A 251 15.84 -8.05 20.36
CA ILE A 251 17.14 -7.88 19.69
C ILE A 251 18.29 -7.78 20.69
N THR A 252 18.12 -7.00 21.76
CA THR A 252 19.15 -6.87 22.82
C THR A 252 19.38 -8.15 23.61
N SER A 253 18.41 -9.09 23.58
CA SER A 253 18.53 -10.41 24.21
C SER A 253 19.10 -11.51 23.31
N PHE A 254 19.50 -11.20 22.06
CA PHE A 254 19.98 -12.23 21.15
C PHE A 254 21.24 -12.94 21.64
N THR A 255 21.20 -14.28 21.62
CA THR A 255 22.38 -15.11 21.83
C THR A 255 23.30 -15.08 20.61
N ASP A 256 24.53 -15.53 20.78
CA ASP A 256 25.49 -15.59 19.67
C ASP A 256 25.05 -16.58 18.58
N GLU A 257 24.36 -17.66 18.96
CA GLU A 257 23.77 -18.60 18.00
C GLU A 257 22.68 -17.93 17.15
N GLN A 258 21.81 -17.14 17.77
CA GLN A 258 20.75 -16.41 17.06
C GLN A 258 21.34 -15.40 16.09
N LYS A 259 22.35 -14.62 16.53
CA LYS A 259 23.08 -13.69 15.67
C LYS A 259 23.76 -14.42 14.51
N ALA A 260 24.41 -15.55 14.77
CA ALA A 260 25.08 -16.35 13.75
C ALA A 260 24.12 -16.94 12.72
N TYR A 261 22.91 -17.36 13.13
CA TYR A 261 21.86 -17.81 12.22
C TYR A 261 21.38 -16.67 11.32
N LEU A 262 20.98 -15.53 11.92
CA LEU A 262 20.48 -14.36 11.19
C LEU A 262 21.58 -13.70 10.32
N ALA A 263 22.86 -13.89 10.65
CA ALA A 263 23.97 -13.42 9.82
C ALA A 263 24.02 -14.10 8.45
N LYS A 264 23.54 -15.35 8.33
CA LYS A 264 23.49 -16.10 7.06
C LYS A 264 22.45 -15.53 6.09
N MET A 265 21.42 -14.89 6.63
CA MET A 265 20.37 -14.24 5.87
C MET A 265 20.86 -12.85 5.41
N GLN A 266 21.09 -12.70 4.10
CA GLN A 266 21.41 -11.41 3.49
C GLN A 266 20.15 -10.53 3.47
N PHE A 267 20.29 -9.24 3.74
CA PHE A 267 19.17 -8.31 3.86
C PHE A 267 18.31 -8.25 2.59
N ASN A 268 18.95 -8.18 1.42
CA ASN A 268 18.31 -7.95 0.13
C ASN A 268 18.38 -9.16 -0.82
N ASN A 269 18.39 -10.38 -0.28
CA ASN A 269 18.45 -11.59 -1.09
C ASN A 269 17.66 -12.73 -0.45
N TYR A 270 16.41 -12.87 -0.86
CA TYR A 270 15.48 -13.91 -0.44
C TYR A 270 16.07 -15.33 -0.53
N LEU A 271 16.88 -15.62 -1.56
CA LEU A 271 17.45 -16.97 -1.77
C LEU A 271 18.52 -17.33 -0.73
N SER A 272 19.05 -16.35 0.01
CA SER A 272 19.97 -16.61 1.13
C SER A 272 19.26 -17.12 2.38
N TRP A 273 17.92 -17.01 2.44
CA TRP A 273 17.15 -17.37 3.63
C TRP A 273 16.80 -18.85 3.59
N PRO A 274 17.05 -19.61 4.65
CA PRO A 274 16.60 -21.00 4.74
C PRO A 274 15.10 -21.14 4.46
N ASP A 275 14.71 -22.26 3.86
CA ASP A 275 13.29 -22.58 3.70
C ASP A 275 12.80 -23.25 4.98
N VAL A 276 11.98 -22.53 5.75
CA VAL A 276 11.54 -22.92 7.10
C VAL A 276 10.02 -22.99 7.12
N ALA A 277 9.51 -24.13 7.57
CA ALA A 277 8.07 -24.36 7.68
C ALA A 277 7.41 -23.39 8.67
N GLU A 278 6.14 -23.08 8.42
CA GLU A 278 5.31 -22.29 9.33
C GLU A 278 5.15 -23.01 10.68
N ASN A 279 5.11 -22.24 11.77
CA ASN A 279 4.88 -22.79 13.10
C ASN A 279 3.37 -23.05 13.31
N ASP A 280 2.92 -24.23 12.89
CA ASP A 280 1.51 -24.66 13.01
C ASP A 280 0.98 -24.62 14.44
N THR A 281 1.82 -24.97 15.42
CA THR A 281 1.43 -24.97 16.83
C THR A 281 1.15 -23.54 17.32
N LEU A 282 2.00 -22.59 16.94
CA LEU A 282 1.79 -21.18 17.26
C LEU A 282 0.53 -20.64 16.59
N LYS A 283 0.35 -20.93 15.29
CA LYS A 283 -0.80 -20.49 14.51
C LYS A 283 -2.13 -20.98 15.08
N LYS A 284 -2.22 -22.25 15.47
CA LYS A 284 -3.45 -22.84 16.04
C LYS A 284 -3.86 -22.25 17.39
N ASN A 285 -2.93 -21.63 18.12
CA ASN A 285 -3.16 -21.05 19.43
C ASN A 285 -3.49 -19.55 19.39
N LEU A 286 -3.55 -18.95 18.21
CA LEU A 286 -3.83 -17.53 17.99
C LEU A 286 -5.03 -17.37 17.07
N THR A 287 -5.74 -16.25 17.23
CA THR A 287 -6.68 -15.79 16.21
C THR A 287 -5.92 -15.41 14.94
N ASN A 288 -6.61 -15.33 13.80
CA ASN A 288 -5.99 -14.91 12.55
C ASN A 288 -5.33 -13.52 12.67
N ASP A 289 -6.01 -12.56 13.28
CA ASP A 289 -5.51 -11.18 13.44
C ASP A 289 -4.24 -11.14 14.32
N GLU A 290 -4.20 -11.93 15.40
CA GLU A 290 -3.01 -12.08 16.25
C GLU A 290 -1.85 -12.78 15.52
N PHE A 291 -2.13 -13.85 14.75
CA PHE A 291 -1.08 -14.55 14.01
C PHE A 291 -0.48 -13.68 12.90
N VAL A 292 -1.32 -12.95 12.15
CA VAL A 292 -0.87 -11.97 11.15
C VAL A 292 0.00 -10.88 11.81
N ALA A 293 -0.38 -10.41 13.00
CA ALA A 293 0.43 -9.47 13.76
C ALA A 293 1.80 -10.06 14.15
N VAL A 294 1.87 -11.30 14.66
CA VAL A 294 3.13 -11.98 14.97
C VAL A 294 4.02 -12.11 13.73
N MET A 295 3.46 -12.53 12.60
CA MET A 295 4.20 -12.66 11.33
C MET A 295 4.75 -11.31 10.87
N THR A 296 3.96 -10.24 11.01
CA THR A 296 4.39 -8.87 10.73
C THR A 296 5.58 -8.49 11.61
N TYR A 297 5.48 -8.65 12.93
CA TYR A 297 6.57 -8.29 13.85
C TYR A 297 7.84 -9.10 13.62
N ALA A 298 7.71 -10.40 13.35
CA ALA A 298 8.87 -11.24 13.08
C ALA A 298 9.59 -10.81 11.80
N SER A 299 8.84 -10.51 10.73
CA SER A 299 9.42 -10.02 9.48
C SER A 299 10.10 -8.65 9.64
N GLU A 300 9.46 -7.73 10.37
CA GLU A 300 9.97 -6.39 10.62
C GLU A 300 11.14 -6.38 11.61
N LEU A 301 11.16 -7.29 12.58
CA LEU A 301 12.29 -7.48 13.49
C LEU A 301 13.56 -7.79 12.69
N PHE A 302 13.47 -8.66 11.68
CA PHE A 302 14.61 -8.96 10.83
C PHE A 302 15.05 -7.75 10.02
N SER A 303 14.12 -7.09 9.33
CA SER A 303 14.46 -5.93 8.51
C SER A 303 15.02 -4.77 9.34
N TRP A 304 14.54 -4.58 10.56
CA TRP A 304 15.03 -3.53 11.45
C TRP A 304 16.41 -3.83 12.04
N TYR A 305 16.62 -5.09 12.42
CA TYR A 305 17.89 -5.60 12.96
C TYR A 305 19.01 -5.58 11.91
N LYS A 306 18.72 -6.05 10.69
CA LYS A 306 19.70 -6.16 9.58
C LYS A 306 19.79 -4.89 8.75
N GLY A 307 18.73 -4.09 8.72
CA GLY A 307 18.68 -2.83 8.00
C GLY A 307 19.31 -1.67 8.78
N GLY A 308 19.15 -0.48 8.23
CA GLY A 308 19.64 0.76 8.79
C GLY A 308 18.61 1.87 8.68
N LEU A 309 19.00 3.07 9.12
CA LEU A 309 18.11 4.23 9.12
C LEU A 309 17.53 4.52 7.72
N ASP A 310 18.32 4.38 6.66
CA ASP A 310 17.85 4.62 5.29
C ASP A 310 16.68 3.69 4.91
N ALA A 311 16.73 2.43 5.35
CA ALA A 311 15.64 1.47 5.16
C ALA A 311 14.40 1.87 5.95
N ASP A 312 14.58 2.27 7.21
CA ASP A 312 13.50 2.64 8.14
C ASP A 312 12.74 3.90 7.67
N VAL A 313 13.46 4.86 7.10
CA VAL A 313 12.90 6.13 6.60
C VAL A 313 12.24 5.96 5.23
N TYR A 314 12.73 5.05 4.40
CA TYR A 314 12.16 4.78 3.09
C TYR A 314 10.68 4.44 3.18
N PHE A 315 9.92 4.88 2.18
CA PHE A 315 8.53 4.49 1.96
C PHE A 315 8.29 4.28 0.47
N CYS A 316 7.40 3.36 0.13
CA CYS A 316 6.89 3.27 -1.23
C CYS A 316 6.01 4.50 -1.53
N PRO A 317 6.05 5.08 -2.74
CA PRO A 317 5.22 6.24 -3.09
C PRO A 317 3.72 6.05 -2.78
N GLU A 318 3.19 4.82 -2.87
CA GLU A 318 1.80 4.47 -2.57
C GLU A 318 1.42 4.56 -1.09
N ARG A 319 2.37 4.92 -0.21
CA ARG A 319 2.16 4.97 1.24
C ARG A 319 1.12 6.01 1.64
N HIS A 320 1.07 7.13 0.95
CA HIS A 320 0.17 8.23 1.27
C HIS A 320 -1.15 8.10 0.51
N GLY A 321 -2.25 8.50 1.14
CA GLY A 321 -3.55 8.44 0.49
C GLY A 321 -4.01 7.01 0.17
N THR A 322 -3.89 6.08 1.11
CA THR A 322 -4.26 4.67 0.91
C THR A 322 -5.79 4.42 0.81
N TYR A 323 -6.59 5.45 0.55
CA TYR A 323 -8.05 5.47 0.65
C TYR A 323 -8.77 5.36 -0.71
N PHE A 324 -8.03 5.03 -1.77
CA PHE A 324 -8.46 5.20 -3.16
C PHE A 324 -8.48 3.89 -3.97
N GLY A 325 -8.39 2.73 -3.29
CA GLY A 325 -8.55 1.42 -3.93
C GLY A 325 -7.37 0.94 -4.79
N GLY A 326 -6.27 1.70 -4.84
CA GLY A 326 -5.07 1.32 -5.58
C GLY A 326 -4.49 -0.03 -5.15
N PHE A 327 -4.44 -0.30 -3.84
CA PHE A 327 -4.01 -1.61 -3.34
C PHE A 327 -4.97 -2.74 -3.73
N TYR A 328 -6.29 -2.50 -3.75
CA TYR A 328 -7.22 -3.51 -4.26
C TYR A 328 -6.92 -3.82 -5.72
N MET A 329 -6.76 -2.80 -6.56
CA MET A 329 -6.48 -2.98 -7.98
C MET A 329 -5.16 -3.73 -8.24
N LYS A 330 -4.14 -3.50 -7.40
CA LYS A 330 -2.81 -4.08 -7.53
C LYS A 330 -2.66 -5.47 -6.90
N ASP A 331 -3.15 -5.62 -5.67
CA ASP A 331 -2.80 -6.74 -4.79
C ASP A 331 -3.91 -7.79 -4.70
N TYR A 332 -5.15 -7.46 -5.04
CA TYR A 332 -6.24 -8.45 -5.07
C TYR A 332 -5.93 -9.68 -5.96
N PRO A 333 -5.34 -9.54 -7.16
CA PRO A 333 -4.96 -10.70 -7.98
C PRO A 333 -3.93 -11.62 -7.33
N ALA A 334 -3.16 -11.13 -6.35
CA ALA A 334 -2.19 -11.91 -5.59
C ALA A 334 -2.82 -12.70 -4.44
N MET A 335 -4.04 -12.35 -4.02
CA MET A 335 -4.70 -13.03 -2.91
C MET A 335 -4.88 -14.52 -3.21
N ASN A 336 -4.47 -15.37 -2.26
CA ASN A 336 -4.55 -16.83 -2.36
C ASN A 336 -3.80 -17.42 -3.56
N ASN A 337 -2.81 -16.69 -4.11
CA ASN A 337 -1.99 -17.14 -5.22
C ASN A 337 -0.49 -17.07 -4.84
N PRO A 338 0.09 -18.19 -4.33
CA PRO A 338 1.48 -18.23 -3.88
C PRO A 338 2.50 -17.97 -5.01
N ASP A 339 2.11 -18.28 -6.25
CA ASP A 339 2.96 -18.14 -7.43
C ASP A 339 2.82 -16.76 -8.10
N TYR A 340 2.01 -15.87 -7.53
CA TYR A 340 1.80 -14.53 -8.09
C TYR A 340 2.95 -13.59 -7.75
N PHE A 341 3.45 -12.91 -8.78
CA PHE A 341 4.38 -11.81 -8.66
C PHE A 341 3.67 -10.54 -9.08
N ILE A 342 3.54 -9.60 -8.15
CA ILE A 342 3.01 -8.28 -8.47
C ILE A 342 4.04 -7.57 -9.34
N SER A 343 3.66 -7.22 -10.56
CA SER A 343 4.51 -6.45 -11.46
C SER A 343 4.82 -5.09 -10.85
N THR A 344 6.12 -4.75 -10.78
CA THR A 344 6.60 -3.45 -10.33
C THR A 344 6.27 -2.33 -11.32
N ALA A 345 5.90 -2.67 -12.57
CA ALA A 345 5.53 -1.71 -13.60
C ALA A 345 4.04 -1.31 -13.57
N THR A 346 3.16 -2.14 -12.97
CA THR A 346 1.70 -1.93 -13.04
C THR A 346 1.25 -0.55 -12.56
N THR A 347 1.83 -0.04 -11.47
CA THR A 347 1.53 1.31 -10.95
C THR A 347 1.93 2.39 -11.96
N GLY A 348 3.15 2.31 -12.51
CA GLY A 348 3.69 3.26 -13.47
C GLY A 348 2.92 3.28 -14.79
N ASP A 349 2.77 2.12 -15.41
CA ASP A 349 2.15 1.99 -16.74
C ASP A 349 0.68 2.42 -16.71
N SER A 350 -0.08 1.95 -15.72
CA SER A 350 -1.51 2.28 -15.62
C SER A 350 -1.74 3.72 -15.20
N GLY A 351 -0.86 4.29 -14.35
CA GLY A 351 -0.88 5.71 -14.01
C GLY A 351 -0.62 6.60 -15.24
N GLN A 352 0.38 6.25 -16.04
CA GLN A 352 0.68 6.98 -17.27
C GLN A 352 -0.47 6.90 -18.29
N GLU A 353 -1.06 5.71 -18.47
CA GLU A 353 -2.16 5.53 -19.41
C GLU A 353 -3.46 6.19 -18.94
N PHE A 354 -3.71 6.24 -17.62
CA PHE A 354 -4.78 7.05 -17.06
C PHE A 354 -4.66 8.51 -17.49
N LEU A 355 -3.47 9.11 -17.35
CA LEU A 355 -3.24 10.48 -17.78
C LEU A 355 -3.44 10.64 -19.30
N ASN A 356 -3.07 9.66 -20.12
CA ASN A 356 -3.25 9.65 -21.58
C ASN A 356 -4.71 9.70 -22.02
N ILE A 357 -5.61 9.13 -21.23
CA ILE A 357 -7.05 9.16 -21.48
C ILE A 357 -7.68 10.52 -21.12
N LEU A 358 -7.06 11.28 -20.20
CA LEU A 358 -7.54 12.60 -19.80
C LEU A 358 -7.26 13.67 -20.87
N ASN A 359 -8.18 14.63 -20.99
CA ASN A 359 -7.92 15.85 -21.77
C ASN A 359 -6.97 16.79 -21.01
N THR A 360 -6.60 17.91 -21.63
CA THR A 360 -5.64 18.88 -21.07
C THR A 360 -6.07 19.41 -19.70
N GLU A 361 -7.33 19.81 -19.56
CA GLU A 361 -7.86 20.40 -18.32
C GLU A 361 -7.92 19.37 -17.19
N GLN A 362 -8.39 18.15 -17.48
CA GLN A 362 -8.45 17.04 -16.53
C GLN A 362 -7.05 16.61 -16.09
N ARG A 363 -6.11 16.48 -17.04
CA ARG A 363 -4.72 16.13 -16.76
C ARG A 363 -4.06 17.16 -15.86
N ALA A 364 -4.30 18.46 -16.10
CA ALA A 364 -3.75 19.54 -15.30
C ALA A 364 -4.18 19.45 -13.82
N LEU A 365 -5.41 19.00 -13.54
CA LEU A 365 -5.88 18.78 -12.17
C LEU A 365 -5.07 17.70 -11.43
N ILE A 366 -4.60 16.67 -12.13
CA ILE A 366 -3.81 15.58 -11.54
C ILE A 366 -2.34 15.98 -11.42
N THR A 367 -1.75 16.53 -12.49
CA THR A 367 -0.33 16.93 -12.47
C THR A 367 -0.07 18.08 -11.50
N GLY A 368 -1.05 18.96 -11.28
CA GLY A 368 -0.93 20.07 -10.33
C GLY A 368 -0.79 19.63 -8.86
N ILE A 369 -1.21 18.40 -8.52
CA ILE A 369 -1.07 17.85 -7.16
C ILE A 369 0.39 17.84 -6.71
N ILE A 370 1.32 17.56 -7.62
CA ILE A 370 2.75 17.40 -7.32
C ILE A 370 3.32 18.64 -6.64
N GLU A 371 2.98 19.82 -7.16
CA GLU A 371 3.48 21.06 -6.57
C GLU A 371 2.78 21.37 -5.25
N GLU A 372 1.46 21.21 -5.18
CA GLU A 372 0.67 21.49 -3.98
C GLU A 372 1.04 20.60 -2.78
N GLN A 373 1.45 19.34 -3.02
CA GLN A 373 1.83 18.42 -1.94
C GLN A 373 3.30 18.51 -1.51
N ARG A 374 4.16 19.17 -2.29
CA ARG A 374 5.62 19.04 -2.18
C ARG A 374 6.15 19.37 -0.77
N ALA A 375 5.58 20.39 -0.13
CA ALA A 375 5.96 20.78 1.22
C ALA A 375 5.59 19.70 2.25
N ALA A 376 4.37 19.18 2.18
CA ALA A 376 3.90 18.12 3.08
C ALA A 376 4.76 16.85 2.95
N LEU A 377 5.08 16.43 1.72
CA LEU A 377 5.90 15.24 1.48
C LEU A 377 7.33 15.40 2.04
N LYS A 378 7.92 16.59 1.92
CA LYS A 378 9.24 16.91 2.52
C LYS A 378 9.19 16.87 4.05
N GLU A 379 8.14 17.42 4.66
CA GLU A 379 7.97 17.37 6.11
C GLU A 379 7.77 15.93 6.61
N ILE A 380 7.00 15.11 5.88
CA ILE A 380 6.85 13.68 6.18
C ILE A 380 8.21 12.96 6.16
N ALA A 381 9.05 13.21 5.17
CA ALA A 381 10.39 12.62 5.13
C ALA A 381 11.25 12.99 6.36
N GLN A 382 11.17 14.23 6.82
CA GLN A 382 11.85 14.70 8.03
C GLN A 382 11.30 14.06 9.30
N ILE A 383 9.96 13.95 9.39
CA ILE A 383 9.28 13.26 10.48
C ILE A 383 9.72 11.80 10.54
N ARG A 384 9.69 11.08 9.40
CA ARG A 384 10.12 9.68 9.32
C ARG A 384 11.57 9.51 9.74
N THR A 385 12.45 10.42 9.33
CA THR A 385 13.86 10.42 9.76
C THR A 385 13.99 10.56 11.27
N THR A 386 13.27 11.50 11.85
CA THR A 386 13.34 11.78 13.29
C THR A 386 12.74 10.63 14.11
N VAL A 387 11.55 10.15 13.74
CA VAL A 387 10.87 9.03 14.41
C VAL A 387 11.71 7.76 14.31
N SER A 388 12.21 7.40 13.12
CA SER A 388 13.01 6.18 12.95
C SER A 388 14.30 6.23 13.77
N THR A 389 14.97 7.39 13.80
CA THR A 389 16.15 7.60 14.65
C THR A 389 15.82 7.41 16.13
N GLU A 390 14.69 7.95 16.58
CA GLU A 390 14.23 7.84 17.97
C GLU A 390 13.86 6.40 18.35
N LEU A 391 13.12 5.70 17.50
CA LEU A 391 12.74 4.30 17.72
C LEU A 391 13.96 3.38 17.76
N ARG A 392 14.97 3.60 16.90
CA ARG A 392 16.22 2.80 16.86
C ARG A 392 17.01 2.83 18.17
N LYS A 393 16.78 3.78 19.07
CA LYS A 393 17.37 3.75 20.42
C LYS A 393 17.05 2.45 21.16
N ALA A 394 15.89 1.83 20.90
CA ALA A 394 15.53 0.57 21.54
C ALA A 394 16.44 -0.61 21.13
N ILE A 395 17.00 -0.60 19.91
CA ILE A 395 17.95 -1.65 19.45
C ILE A 395 19.22 -1.65 20.31
N SER A 396 19.65 -0.50 20.82
CA SER A 396 20.82 -0.37 21.69
C SER A 396 20.47 -0.35 23.18
N GLY A 397 19.22 -0.68 23.55
CA GLY A 397 18.75 -0.63 24.94
C GLY A 397 18.52 0.78 25.49
N GLY A 398 18.51 1.79 24.62
CA GLY A 398 18.20 3.17 24.98
C GLY A 398 16.71 3.41 25.24
N THR A 399 16.41 4.52 25.91
CA THR A 399 15.03 4.97 26.13
C THR A 399 14.53 5.79 24.94
N ILE A 400 13.33 5.47 24.48
CA ILE A 400 12.61 6.19 23.41
C ILE A 400 11.82 7.36 24.05
N ASP A 401 11.95 8.56 23.50
CA ASP A 401 11.07 9.69 23.80
C ASP A 401 9.68 9.46 23.20
N LYS A 402 8.78 8.91 24.02
CA LYS A 402 7.40 8.62 23.64
C LYS A 402 6.65 9.89 23.21
N THR A 403 6.85 11.01 23.89
CA THR A 403 6.14 12.26 23.61
C THR A 403 6.51 12.79 22.23
N LEU A 404 7.81 12.75 21.89
CA LEU A 404 8.30 13.13 20.57
C LEU A 404 7.69 12.24 19.47
N VAL A 405 7.76 10.91 19.64
CA VAL A 405 7.22 9.95 18.66
C VAL A 405 5.73 10.21 18.41
N TYR A 406 4.93 10.37 19.46
CA TYR A 406 3.48 10.55 19.34
C TYR A 406 3.12 11.88 18.69
N SER A 407 3.81 12.95 19.07
CA SER A 407 3.61 14.27 18.48
C SER A 407 3.92 14.26 16.97
N LEU A 408 5.06 13.69 16.58
CA LEU A 408 5.48 13.66 15.18
C LEU A 408 4.60 12.73 14.32
N ILE A 409 4.21 11.56 14.82
CA ILE A 409 3.30 10.67 14.07
C ILE A 409 1.90 11.30 13.96
N GLY A 410 1.43 12.03 14.98
CA GLY A 410 0.20 12.83 14.89
C GLY A 410 0.28 13.88 13.77
N ARG A 411 1.40 14.60 13.69
CA ARG A 411 1.67 15.57 12.60
C ARG A 411 1.75 14.90 11.24
N TYR A 412 2.35 13.71 11.15
CA TYR A 412 2.33 12.91 9.93
C TYR A 412 0.88 12.62 9.50
N GLY A 413 0.03 12.15 10.41
CA GLY A 413 -1.39 11.91 10.09
C GLY A 413 -2.11 13.16 9.58
N GLU A 414 -1.82 14.33 10.14
CA GLU A 414 -2.38 15.59 9.68
C GLU A 414 -2.01 15.88 8.20
N LEU A 415 -0.75 15.67 7.84
CA LEU A 415 -0.20 15.86 6.49
C LEU A 415 -0.74 14.82 5.50
N ASP A 416 -0.86 13.55 5.90
CA ASP A 416 -1.51 12.52 5.08
C ASP A 416 -2.98 12.86 4.81
N GLY A 417 -3.70 13.36 5.84
CA GLY A 417 -5.07 13.83 5.69
C GLY A 417 -5.18 15.02 4.73
N GLN A 418 -4.23 15.96 4.81
CA GLN A 418 -4.17 17.13 3.91
C GLN A 418 -4.01 16.69 2.44
N MET A 419 -3.03 15.82 2.17
CA MET A 419 -2.78 15.29 0.83
C MET A 419 -3.96 14.45 0.33
N SER A 420 -4.56 13.63 1.20
CA SER A 420 -5.71 12.79 0.85
C SER A 420 -6.94 13.63 0.48
N ALA A 421 -7.23 14.71 1.22
CA ALA A 421 -8.31 15.64 0.88
C ALA A 421 -8.07 16.32 -0.48
N LEU A 422 -6.81 16.71 -0.76
CA LEU A 422 -6.40 17.25 -2.05
C LEU A 422 -6.66 16.23 -3.17
N TYR A 423 -6.18 14.99 -3.03
CA TYR A 423 -6.34 13.95 -4.05
C TYR A 423 -7.83 13.67 -4.32
N ALA A 424 -8.62 13.45 -3.27
CA ALA A 424 -10.06 13.20 -3.39
C ALA A 424 -10.80 14.34 -4.10
N SER A 425 -10.39 15.59 -3.87
CA SER A 425 -10.96 16.77 -4.53
C SER A 425 -10.60 16.83 -6.01
N ARG A 426 -9.33 16.57 -6.37
CA ARG A 426 -8.88 16.54 -7.78
C ARG A 426 -9.49 15.38 -8.55
N PHE A 427 -9.57 14.20 -7.95
CA PHE A 427 -10.22 13.04 -8.57
C PHE A 427 -11.72 13.28 -8.79
N SER A 428 -12.42 13.92 -7.84
CA SER A 428 -13.81 14.33 -8.03
C SER A 428 -13.98 15.32 -9.18
N ALA A 429 -13.11 16.34 -9.26
CA ALA A 429 -13.15 17.32 -10.34
C ALA A 429 -12.92 16.69 -11.72
N VAL A 430 -11.98 15.75 -11.84
CA VAL A 430 -11.79 14.97 -13.07
C VAL A 430 -13.05 14.13 -13.35
N ASN A 431 -13.53 13.35 -12.38
CA ASN A 431 -14.68 12.47 -12.55
C ASN A 431 -15.93 13.20 -13.06
N LYS A 432 -16.19 14.42 -12.59
CA LYS A 432 -17.36 15.23 -13.00
C LYS A 432 -17.35 15.62 -14.48
N THR A 433 -16.19 15.64 -15.13
CA THR A 433 -16.02 16.12 -16.50
C THR A 433 -15.69 15.02 -17.50
N LEU A 434 -15.57 13.76 -17.05
CA LEU A 434 -15.29 12.63 -17.94
C LEU A 434 -16.42 12.40 -18.95
N THR A 435 -16.04 12.29 -20.22
CA THR A 435 -16.92 11.83 -21.28
C THR A 435 -17.23 10.33 -21.15
N GLU A 436 -18.29 9.86 -21.79
CA GLU A 436 -18.63 8.43 -21.83
C GLU A 436 -17.50 7.58 -22.42
N ALA A 437 -16.85 8.06 -23.48
CA ALA A 437 -15.72 7.38 -24.12
C ALA A 437 -14.52 7.25 -23.16
N GLN A 438 -14.21 8.31 -22.41
CA GLN A 438 -13.17 8.26 -21.39
C GLN A 438 -13.52 7.27 -20.28
N ARG A 439 -14.77 7.29 -19.77
CA ARG A 439 -15.21 6.32 -18.75
C ARG A 439 -15.04 4.88 -19.23
N ALA A 440 -15.44 4.58 -20.45
CA ALA A 440 -15.29 3.25 -21.03
C ALA A 440 -13.79 2.85 -21.16
N ALA A 441 -12.94 3.77 -21.60
CA ALA A 441 -11.49 3.55 -21.67
C ALA A 441 -10.86 3.30 -20.29
N LEU A 442 -11.27 4.06 -19.27
CA LEU A 442 -10.79 3.89 -17.89
C LEU A 442 -11.22 2.54 -17.30
N VAL A 443 -12.47 2.11 -17.52
CA VAL A 443 -12.93 0.79 -17.07
C VAL A 443 -12.13 -0.33 -17.74
N LYS A 444 -11.83 -0.20 -19.04
CA LYS A 444 -10.95 -1.13 -19.76
C LYS A 444 -9.53 -1.13 -19.19
N LEU A 445 -8.97 0.04 -18.91
CA LEU A 445 -7.63 0.19 -18.35
C LEU A 445 -7.51 -0.42 -16.95
N ARG A 446 -8.53 -0.26 -16.10
CA ARG A 446 -8.59 -0.88 -14.76
C ARG A 446 -8.36 -2.39 -14.84
N ASN A 447 -8.81 -3.04 -15.92
CA ASN A 447 -8.57 -4.44 -16.24
C ASN A 447 -8.85 -5.41 -15.07
N LEU A 448 -9.87 -5.11 -14.27
CA LEU A 448 -10.29 -5.93 -13.13
C LEU A 448 -11.81 -5.98 -13.09
N SER A 449 -12.38 -7.13 -13.40
CA SER A 449 -13.84 -7.32 -13.43
C SER A 449 -14.45 -7.46 -12.03
N VAL A 450 -13.65 -7.83 -11.03
CA VAL A 450 -14.14 -8.05 -9.68
C VAL A 450 -14.41 -6.71 -8.98
N ILE A 451 -15.65 -6.57 -8.52
CA ILE A 451 -16.10 -5.47 -7.66
C ILE A 451 -16.54 -6.09 -6.33
N PRO A 452 -15.96 -5.68 -5.19
CA PRO A 452 -16.35 -6.21 -3.89
C PRO A 452 -17.82 -5.96 -3.60
N GLN A 453 -18.54 -6.99 -3.13
CA GLN A 453 -19.95 -6.91 -2.69
C GLN A 453 -20.10 -6.37 -1.26
N GLY A 454 -18.98 -6.07 -0.58
CA GLY A 454 -18.93 -5.60 0.81
C GLY A 454 -17.73 -4.68 1.03
N ALA A 455 -17.02 -4.90 2.12
CA ALA A 455 -15.80 -4.17 2.47
C ALA A 455 -14.68 -5.14 2.84
N TYR A 456 -13.54 -4.59 3.23
CA TYR A 456 -12.42 -5.34 3.79
C TYR A 456 -12.00 -4.79 5.15
N LYS A 457 -11.77 -5.70 6.08
CA LYS A 457 -10.94 -5.48 7.26
C LYS A 457 -9.51 -5.82 6.86
N PHE A 458 -8.74 -4.81 6.46
CA PHE A 458 -7.46 -4.98 5.74
C PHE A 458 -7.63 -5.75 4.43
N SER A 459 -7.29 -7.05 4.40
CA SER A 459 -7.46 -7.93 3.24
C SER A 459 -8.53 -9.01 3.45
N THR A 460 -9.13 -9.07 4.65
CA THR A 460 -10.23 -9.99 4.97
C THR A 460 -11.56 -9.39 4.54
N GLN A 461 -12.30 -10.07 3.67
CA GLN A 461 -13.60 -9.61 3.21
C GLN A 461 -14.62 -9.63 4.37
N VAL A 462 -15.41 -8.57 4.50
CA VAL A 462 -16.45 -8.41 5.52
C VAL A 462 -17.69 -7.74 4.92
N THR A 463 -18.83 -7.82 5.61
CA THR A 463 -19.99 -6.99 5.27
C THR A 463 -19.65 -5.52 5.51
N MET A 464 -20.17 -4.61 4.68
CA MET A 464 -20.01 -3.17 4.89
C MET A 464 -20.55 -2.80 6.28
N PRO A 465 -19.72 -2.26 7.19
CA PRO A 465 -20.19 -1.87 8.51
C PRO A 465 -21.05 -0.61 8.42
N VAL A 466 -21.79 -0.32 9.49
CA VAL A 466 -22.43 0.99 9.64
C VAL A 466 -21.34 2.04 9.72
N ILE A 467 -21.41 3.06 8.86
CA ILE A 467 -20.49 4.19 8.84
C ILE A 467 -21.15 5.37 9.56
N PRO A 468 -20.51 5.98 10.58
CA PRO A 468 -21.02 7.18 11.23
C PRO A 468 -21.22 8.35 10.24
N ASN A 469 -22.01 9.36 10.63
CA ASN A 469 -22.20 10.55 9.81
C ASN A 469 -20.83 11.22 9.49
N THR A 470 -20.61 11.60 8.24
CA THR A 470 -19.38 12.21 7.73
C THR A 470 -19.53 13.67 7.33
N ASP A 471 -20.68 14.32 7.57
CA ASP A 471 -20.93 15.72 7.17
C ASP A 471 -19.89 16.72 7.70
N PHE A 472 -19.31 16.46 8.87
CA PHE A 472 -18.26 17.30 9.44
C PHE A 472 -17.01 17.36 8.54
N MET A 473 -16.74 16.33 7.75
CA MET A 473 -15.64 16.33 6.77
C MET A 473 -15.91 17.28 5.59
N PHE A 474 -17.12 17.82 5.49
CA PHE A 474 -17.55 18.81 4.51
C PHE A 474 -17.77 20.20 5.13
N GLY A 475 -17.31 20.40 6.37
CA GLY A 475 -17.47 21.66 7.11
C GLY A 475 -18.87 21.88 7.69
N VAL A 476 -19.72 20.85 7.71
CA VAL A 476 -21.10 20.93 8.22
C VAL A 476 -21.23 20.13 9.52
N GLY A 477 -21.66 20.79 10.58
CA GLY A 477 -21.73 20.21 11.93
C GLY A 477 -20.37 20.20 12.64
N ASN A 478 -20.30 19.48 13.76
CA ASN A 478 -19.11 19.45 14.61
C ASN A 478 -18.27 18.19 14.35
N LEU A 479 -16.95 18.35 14.32
CA LEU A 479 -16.01 17.23 14.34
C LEU A 479 -16.22 16.42 15.64
N PRO A 480 -16.34 15.07 15.58
CA PRO A 480 -16.44 14.26 16.77
C PRO A 480 -15.24 14.44 17.70
N THR A 481 -15.47 14.46 19.01
CA THR A 481 -14.40 14.61 20.01
C THR A 481 -13.39 13.47 19.97
N ASN A 482 -13.82 12.29 19.51
CA ASN A 482 -13.01 11.10 19.28
C ASN A 482 -12.68 10.87 17.79
N ALA A 483 -12.54 11.94 17.00
CA ALA A 483 -12.20 11.84 15.58
C ALA A 483 -10.99 10.91 15.34
N GLY A 484 -11.16 9.95 14.44
CA GLY A 484 -10.16 8.92 14.12
C GLY A 484 -9.93 7.87 15.22
N GLN A 485 -10.68 7.89 16.31
CA GLN A 485 -10.50 7.03 17.50
C GLN A 485 -11.84 6.41 17.96
N THR A 486 -12.75 6.13 17.03
CA THR A 486 -14.02 5.46 17.32
C THR A 486 -13.82 3.96 17.49
N THR A 487 -14.38 3.37 18.53
CA THR A 487 -14.35 1.91 18.72
C THR A 487 -15.12 1.23 17.57
N ALA A 488 -14.50 0.21 16.96
CA ALA A 488 -15.16 -0.59 15.95
C ALA A 488 -16.39 -1.31 16.53
N PRO A 489 -17.53 -1.33 15.83
CA PRO A 489 -18.67 -2.14 16.21
C PRO A 489 -18.29 -3.61 16.33
N GLU A 490 -18.88 -4.32 17.29
CA GLU A 490 -18.59 -5.75 17.51
C GLU A 490 -18.80 -6.58 16.23
N SER A 491 -19.84 -6.27 15.44
CA SER A 491 -20.10 -6.91 14.15
C SER A 491 -18.98 -6.78 13.12
N PHE A 492 -18.16 -5.71 13.22
CA PHE A 492 -16.97 -5.54 12.38
C PHE A 492 -15.75 -6.22 13.01
N ALA A 493 -15.61 -6.11 14.34
CA ALA A 493 -14.49 -6.70 15.07
C ALA A 493 -14.47 -8.22 14.99
N SER A 494 -15.64 -8.86 15.19
CA SER A 494 -15.82 -10.31 15.19
C SER A 494 -15.99 -10.90 13.79
N ALA A 495 -15.99 -10.08 12.73
CA ALA A 495 -16.15 -10.59 11.38
C ALA A 495 -14.95 -11.47 11.01
N SER A 496 -15.21 -12.78 10.90
CA SER A 496 -14.32 -13.74 10.26
C SER A 496 -14.51 -13.68 8.75
N GLU A 497 -13.58 -14.28 8.00
CA GLU A 497 -13.82 -14.53 6.58
C GLU A 497 -15.20 -15.19 6.41
N PRO A 498 -16.07 -14.68 5.52
CA PRO A 498 -17.29 -15.40 5.19
C PRO A 498 -16.87 -16.78 4.73
N ASN A 499 -17.40 -17.83 5.37
CA ASN A 499 -17.17 -19.22 5.00
C ASN A 499 -17.22 -19.34 3.48
N GLN A 500 -16.06 -19.49 2.84
CA GLN A 500 -16.03 -19.64 1.40
C GLN A 500 -16.85 -20.88 1.07
N PRO A 501 -17.87 -20.79 0.19
CA PRO A 501 -18.62 -21.95 -0.21
C PRO A 501 -17.70 -22.88 -1.00
N GLY A 502 -17.23 -23.96 -0.35
CA GLY A 502 -16.63 -25.11 -1.00
C GLY A 502 -15.11 -25.08 -1.16
N ASN A 503 -14.37 -25.19 -0.05
CA ASN A 503 -13.05 -25.82 -0.08
C ASN A 503 -13.13 -27.22 0.55
N ASN A 504 -14.02 -28.04 0.00
CA ASN A 504 -14.08 -29.48 0.27
C ASN A 504 -13.29 -30.20 -0.84
N GLN A 505 -12.00 -29.89 -0.97
CA GLN A 505 -11.09 -30.74 -1.71
C GLN A 505 -10.45 -31.69 -0.71
N GLY A 506 -11.03 -32.90 -0.64
CA GLY A 506 -10.46 -34.00 0.11
C GLY A 506 -9.03 -34.25 -0.35
N SER A 507 -8.12 -34.38 0.62
CA SER A 507 -6.77 -34.88 0.37
C SER A 507 -6.85 -36.23 -0.37
N PRO A 508 -6.10 -36.42 -1.47
CA PRO A 508 -5.93 -37.75 -2.03
C PRO A 508 -5.09 -38.56 -1.04
N ASN A 509 -5.72 -39.55 -0.42
CA ASN A 509 -5.03 -40.56 0.38
C ASN A 509 -4.09 -41.37 -0.54
N PRO A 510 -2.78 -41.47 -0.27
CA PRO A 510 -1.88 -42.27 -1.08
C PRO A 510 -1.85 -43.70 -0.53
N GLN A 511 -2.53 -44.63 -1.19
CA GLN A 511 -2.23 -46.06 -1.02
C GLN A 511 -2.19 -46.79 -2.35
N GLY A 512 -1.04 -47.42 -2.61
CA GLY A 512 -0.85 -48.37 -3.69
C GLY A 512 0.39 -49.22 -3.45
N SER A 513 0.23 -50.33 -2.74
CA SER A 513 1.06 -51.53 -2.90
C SER A 513 0.24 -52.77 -2.53
N PRO A 514 0.44 -53.91 -3.22
CA PRO A 514 -0.64 -54.84 -3.50
C PRO A 514 -0.61 -56.08 -2.60
N LYS A 515 -1.78 -56.66 -2.32
CA LYS A 515 -1.92 -58.10 -2.00
C LYS A 515 -3.27 -58.68 -2.48
N PRO A 516 -3.33 -60.01 -2.69
CA PRO A 516 -4.17 -60.62 -3.72
C PRO A 516 -5.45 -61.27 -3.18
N GLY A 517 -6.42 -61.43 -4.09
CA GLY A 517 -7.37 -62.55 -4.16
C GLY A 517 -8.50 -62.59 -3.13
N ASN A 518 -9.75 -62.41 -3.57
CA ASN A 518 -10.67 -63.54 -3.72
C ASN A 518 -11.96 -63.17 -4.45
N ASN A 519 -12.64 -64.23 -4.83
CA ASN A 519 -13.62 -64.43 -5.89
C ASN A 519 -15.09 -64.17 -5.45
N GLN A 520 -16.01 -64.14 -6.44
CA GLN A 520 -17.50 -64.21 -6.38
C GLN A 520 -18.25 -62.90 -6.04
N GLY A 521 -19.29 -62.44 -6.75
CA GLY A 521 -19.99 -62.86 -7.96
C GLY A 521 -21.29 -62.03 -8.15
N SER A 522 -21.71 -61.84 -9.41
CA SER A 522 -23.10 -61.67 -9.93
C SER A 522 -24.05 -60.62 -9.30
N LEU A 523 -24.67 -59.65 -9.99
CA LEU A 523 -25.64 -59.76 -11.09
C LEU A 523 -25.92 -58.35 -11.70
N ASN A 524 -26.16 -58.32 -13.03
CA ASN A 524 -26.75 -57.23 -13.84
C ASN A 524 -28.32 -57.42 -13.85
N PRO A 525 -29.21 -56.72 -14.62
CA PRO A 525 -29.01 -55.79 -15.76
C PRO A 525 -30.04 -54.63 -15.95
N GLN A 526 -29.96 -53.97 -17.13
CA GLN A 526 -30.96 -53.16 -17.90
C GLN A 526 -30.82 -51.63 -17.78
N GLY A 527 -30.83 -50.81 -18.84
CA GLY A 527 -31.05 -51.02 -20.29
C GLY A 527 -30.84 -49.70 -21.07
N SER A 528 -30.47 -49.85 -22.35
CA SER A 528 -30.14 -48.90 -23.45
C SER A 528 -31.32 -47.96 -23.86
N PRO A 529 -31.24 -47.03 -24.87
CA PRO A 529 -30.32 -47.01 -26.02
C PRO A 529 -29.82 -45.66 -26.62
N ARG A 530 -28.94 -45.90 -27.60
CA ARG A 530 -28.20 -45.09 -28.61
C ARG A 530 -29.09 -44.54 -29.75
N PRO A 531 -28.61 -43.69 -30.70
CA PRO A 531 -27.78 -44.10 -31.89
C PRO A 531 -26.60 -43.13 -32.24
N ASP A 532 -25.40 -43.62 -32.61
CA ASP A 532 -24.81 -43.90 -33.96
C ASP A 532 -24.43 -42.62 -34.77
N ASN A 533 -23.25 -42.42 -35.39
CA ASN A 533 -22.44 -43.23 -36.32
C ASN A 533 -21.01 -42.58 -36.50
N VAL A 534 -19.88 -43.33 -36.53
CA VAL A 534 -19.04 -43.76 -37.72
C VAL A 534 -18.17 -42.62 -38.33
N GLN A 535 -16.86 -42.66 -38.65
CA GLN A 535 -15.83 -43.62 -39.14
C GLN A 535 -14.44 -42.95 -38.90
N GLY A 536 -13.31 -43.58 -38.55
CA GLY A 536 -12.45 -44.42 -39.40
C GLY A 536 -10.98 -43.93 -39.33
N SER A 537 -10.05 -44.79 -38.86
CA SER A 537 -8.59 -44.56 -38.77
C SER A 537 -7.87 -44.78 -40.14
N PRO A 538 -6.56 -44.48 -40.30
CA PRO A 538 -5.52 -45.43 -39.84
C PRO A 538 -4.19 -44.82 -39.33
N LYS A 539 -3.47 -45.68 -38.59
CA LYS A 539 -2.08 -45.59 -38.10
C LYS A 539 -1.08 -45.76 -39.26
N PRO A 540 0.22 -45.48 -39.04
CA PRO A 540 1.15 -46.62 -38.97
C PRO A 540 2.21 -46.50 -37.86
N SER A 541 2.81 -47.64 -37.54
CA SER A 541 3.89 -47.84 -36.58
C SER A 541 5.23 -48.16 -37.26
N ASN A 542 6.26 -48.31 -36.41
CA ASN A 542 7.57 -48.95 -36.60
C ASN A 542 8.70 -48.07 -37.15
N ASN A 543 9.97 -48.21 -36.77
CA ASN A 543 10.72 -48.91 -35.71
C ASN A 543 12.23 -48.56 -35.93
N GLN A 544 13.12 -48.92 -35.00
CA GLN A 544 14.61 -48.95 -35.07
C GLN A 544 15.32 -47.59 -34.88
N GLY A 545 16.41 -47.44 -34.13
CA GLY A 545 17.41 -48.35 -33.56
C GLY A 545 18.83 -47.80 -33.85
N MET A 546 19.79 -47.97 -32.93
CA MET A 546 21.25 -47.62 -33.02
C MET A 546 21.63 -46.16 -32.71
N THR A 547 22.76 -45.75 -32.11
CA THR A 547 23.93 -46.31 -31.38
C THR A 547 24.69 -45.10 -30.81
N ASN A 548 25.43 -45.29 -29.71
CA ASN A 548 26.40 -44.37 -29.04
C ASN A 548 27.58 -43.93 -29.99
N PRO A 549 28.61 -43.10 -29.66
CA PRO A 549 28.96 -42.37 -28.41
C PRO A 549 29.61 -40.95 -28.59
N GLN A 550 30.14 -40.39 -27.48
CA GLN A 550 31.28 -39.44 -27.33
C GLN A 550 31.11 -37.91 -27.50
N GLY A 551 31.65 -37.16 -26.51
CA GLY A 551 32.30 -35.86 -26.74
C GLY A 551 31.96 -34.73 -25.78
N SER A 552 32.66 -34.62 -24.65
CA SER A 552 32.71 -33.38 -23.82
C SER A 552 33.44 -32.24 -24.56
N PRO A 553 33.18 -30.97 -24.20
CA PRO A 553 34.27 -30.22 -23.56
C PRO A 553 33.84 -29.29 -22.41
N LYS A 554 34.77 -29.16 -21.45
CA LYS A 554 34.79 -28.14 -20.37
C LYS A 554 34.88 -26.71 -20.94
N PRO A 555 34.35 -25.73 -20.20
CA PRO A 555 35.02 -24.46 -19.94
C PRO A 555 35.18 -24.27 -18.42
N GLY A 556 36.31 -23.87 -17.84
CA GLY A 556 37.25 -22.85 -18.26
C GLY A 556 37.26 -21.78 -17.16
N ASN A 557 38.14 -21.95 -16.17
CA ASN A 557 38.35 -21.04 -15.04
C ASN A 557 38.81 -19.66 -15.53
N ASN A 558 38.06 -18.60 -15.20
CA ASN A 558 38.53 -17.22 -15.28
C ASN A 558 38.54 -16.60 -13.88
N GLN A 559 39.72 -16.60 -13.25
CA GLN A 559 40.02 -15.69 -12.14
C GLN A 559 40.39 -14.30 -12.70
N PRO A 560 39.88 -13.20 -12.11
CA PRO A 560 40.39 -11.86 -12.41
C PRO A 560 41.71 -11.59 -11.68
N PRO A 561 42.60 -10.76 -12.27
CA PRO A 561 43.93 -10.45 -11.70
C PRO A 561 43.84 -9.53 -10.46
N PRO A 562 44.89 -9.53 -9.62
CA PRO A 562 44.93 -8.76 -8.37
C PRO A 562 45.07 -7.26 -8.63
N ARG A 563 44.36 -6.45 -7.83
CA ARG A 563 44.53 -4.99 -7.77
C ARG A 563 45.84 -4.63 -7.05
N PRO A 564 46.57 -3.58 -7.48
CA PRO A 564 47.77 -3.12 -6.81
C PRO A 564 47.46 -2.31 -5.55
N ASP A 565 48.29 -2.53 -4.54
CA ASP A 565 48.38 -1.79 -3.29
C ASP A 565 48.62 -0.31 -3.53
N ASN A 566 47.89 0.55 -2.80
CA ASN A 566 48.24 1.96 -2.68
C ASN A 566 48.38 2.32 -1.20
N VAL A 567 49.64 2.44 -0.79
CA VAL A 567 50.14 2.95 0.47
C VAL A 567 50.33 4.47 0.31
N GLN A 568 49.62 5.26 1.11
CA GLN A 568 49.93 6.65 1.50
C GLN A 568 48.79 7.05 2.47
N GLY A 569 48.99 7.48 3.71
CA GLY A 569 50.07 8.22 4.33
C GLY A 569 49.39 9.31 5.16
N SER A 570 49.23 9.09 6.47
CA SER A 570 48.61 10.05 7.41
C SER A 570 49.52 11.26 7.66
N PRO A 571 48.99 12.49 7.79
CA PRO A 571 49.68 13.56 8.50
C PRO A 571 49.22 13.68 9.95
N LYS A 572 50.20 13.72 10.85
CA LYS A 572 50.09 14.11 12.27
C LYS A 572 49.68 15.60 12.42
N PRO A 573 49.15 16.00 13.58
CA PRO A 573 48.76 17.39 13.86
C PRO A 573 49.95 18.23 14.36
N GLY A 574 49.94 19.52 14.06
CA GLY A 574 50.89 20.49 14.60
C GLY A 574 50.33 21.92 14.61
N ASN A 575 50.28 22.48 15.83
CA ASN A 575 49.98 23.84 16.29
C ASN A 575 48.59 24.44 16.04
#